data_AF-A0AAV1XQN8-F1
#
_entry.id   AF-A0AAV1XQN8-F1
#
_cell.length_a   1.000
_cell.length_b   1.000
_cell.length_c   1.000
_cell.angle_alpha   90.00
_cell.angle_beta   90.00
_cell.angle_gamma   90.00
#
_symmetry.space_group_name_H-M   'P 1'
#
loop_
_entity.id
_entity.type
_entity.pdbx_description
1 polymer ?
#
loop_
_entity_poly.entity_id
_entity_poly.type
_entity_poly.pdbx_seq_one_letter_code
_entity_poly.pdbx_strand_id
1 'polypeptide(L)'
;MDRLIRLDPSNIVPIRVEPGQKCYGQITLRNVMYTMPVAFRLQPLIKTRYMVRPQSGIISPLATMTVEIVYNLPSGSSLPHSFPHSDDTFLLHSVVVPGATMKEPSSMFDAVPSDWFTTKRKQVFIDSGIKIMFVGSPILSQLIADGFIDGIREVLECSDPSWKAIDSIDQQGYTLLHLAISQRRPDLVQLLLEFKPEIEAPSQTGSTPLEVASSLGEALIVELLLAHKATTERSESSTYGSIHLASREGHVDVLRLLLLKGAKVDSVTKDGNTALHLAVQEHRRGCSKLLLANGAKTHIRNTREGDTPLHIAAAIGDEKMVKLLLQKGANKDVRNKLNKTAYDVAEENGHKHILDALRFGDSLCVAARKGEVRMIHKLLESGAAINGRDQHGWTALHRASFKGRIDAVRALLEKGIDVDAKDEDGYTALHCAVESGNAAVTEVLVKKGVDVGARTNKGVTALKIAESLCYVGIARILINGGASRDSVDQISETESTVIPSGSKMENRAVGGSSPLSTRHGVELPPSSPLVNYQSGLV
;
A
#
# COMPACT_ATOMS: atom_id res chain seq x y z
N MET A 1 32.55 57.53 -10.41
CA MET A 1 32.61 56.61 -9.25
C MET A 1 31.34 56.85 -8.46
N ASP A 2 30.30 56.09 -8.77
CA ASP A 2 28.94 56.63 -8.62
C ASP A 2 28.25 56.12 -7.35
N ARG A 3 28.90 55.21 -6.62
CA ARG A 3 28.48 54.71 -5.30
C ARG A 3 29.69 54.58 -4.39
N LEU A 4 29.64 55.22 -3.22
CA LEU A 4 30.66 55.08 -2.17
C LEU A 4 30.53 53.75 -1.39
N ILE A 5 29.33 53.18 -1.42
CA ILE A 5 28.95 51.95 -0.71
C ILE A 5 28.42 50.96 -1.73
N ARG A 6 28.87 49.71 -1.64
CA ARG A 6 28.31 48.58 -2.39
C ARG A 6 27.47 47.72 -1.43
N LEU A 7 26.34 47.23 -1.93
CA LEU A 7 25.49 46.28 -1.23
C LEU A 7 26.00 44.86 -1.54
N ASP A 8 26.09 44.02 -0.51
CA ASP A 8 26.61 42.65 -0.56
C ASP A 8 25.62 41.73 0.20
N PRO A 9 25.12 40.61 -0.36
CA PRO A 9 25.41 40.05 -1.69
C PRO A 9 24.61 40.68 -2.84
N SER A 10 23.45 41.29 -2.56
CA SER A 10 22.57 41.89 -3.56
C SER A 10 21.91 43.17 -3.05
N ASN A 11 21.08 43.82 -3.88
CA ASN A 11 20.25 44.95 -3.48
C ASN A 11 18.86 44.53 -2.96
N ILE A 12 18.58 43.23 -2.84
CA ILE A 12 17.35 42.68 -2.28
C ILE A 12 17.62 42.25 -0.84
N VAL A 13 16.78 42.69 0.09
CA VAL A 13 16.82 42.25 1.49
C VAL A 13 15.69 41.25 1.74
N PRO A 14 16.00 39.96 1.93
CA PRO A 14 15.01 38.99 2.40
C PRO A 14 14.66 39.30 3.86
N ILE A 15 13.41 39.66 4.12
CA ILE A 15 12.88 39.80 5.48
C ILE A 15 12.08 38.55 5.81
N ARG A 16 12.52 37.82 6.83
CA ARG A 16 11.83 36.59 7.27
C ARG A 16 10.56 36.94 8.05
N VAL A 17 9.42 36.40 7.62
CA VAL A 17 8.10 36.59 8.21
C VAL A 17 7.61 35.24 8.73
N GLU A 18 7.63 35.07 10.06
CA GLU A 18 7.13 33.87 10.74
C GLU A 18 6.18 34.28 11.87
N PRO A 19 5.09 33.53 12.11
CA PRO A 19 4.14 33.84 13.16
C PRO A 19 4.81 33.83 14.54
N GLY A 20 4.66 34.94 15.28
CA GLY A 20 5.21 35.10 16.63
C GLY A 20 6.72 35.44 16.70
N GLN A 21 7.43 35.52 15.57
CA GLN A 21 8.84 35.96 15.55
C GLN A 21 8.97 37.42 15.12
N LYS A 22 10.09 38.06 15.49
CA LYS A 22 10.44 39.39 14.97
C LYS A 22 10.74 39.25 13.48
N CYS A 23 10.05 40.01 12.64
CA CYS A 23 10.32 40.00 11.21
C CYS A 23 11.53 40.89 10.92
N TYR A 24 12.66 40.29 10.56
CA TYR A 24 13.87 41.03 10.22
C TYR A 24 14.59 40.42 9.01
N GLY A 25 15.38 41.25 8.35
CA GLY A 25 16.36 40.88 7.34
C GLY A 25 17.67 41.63 7.59
N GLN A 26 18.77 41.18 6.99
CA GLN A 26 20.08 41.81 7.13
C GLN A 26 20.64 42.17 5.75
N ILE A 27 21.34 43.30 5.67
CA ILE A 27 22.07 43.73 4.47
C ILE A 27 23.48 44.16 4.84
N THR A 28 24.49 43.76 4.06
CA THR A 28 25.87 44.17 4.29
C THR A 28 26.22 45.37 3.43
N LEU A 29 26.61 46.46 4.08
CA LEU A 29 27.13 47.67 3.46
C LEU A 29 28.66 47.61 3.41
N ARG A 30 29.23 47.62 2.21
CA ARG A 30 30.69 47.57 2.00
C ARG A 30 31.22 48.92 1.53
N ASN A 31 32.23 49.46 2.21
CA ASN A 31 32.92 50.66 1.74
C ASN A 31 33.80 50.32 0.53
N VAL A 32 33.59 51.02 -0.59
CA VAL A 32 34.33 50.83 -1.85
C VAL A 32 35.64 51.64 -1.85
N MET A 33 35.79 52.62 -0.95
CA MET A 33 36.95 53.50 -0.87
C MET A 33 38.13 52.78 -0.18
N TYR A 34 39.28 52.78 -0.85
CA TYR A 34 40.52 52.16 -0.36
C TYR A 34 41.20 52.93 0.78
N THR A 35 41.04 54.25 0.83
CA THR A 35 41.84 55.14 1.70
C THR A 35 41.02 56.01 2.65
N MET A 36 39.69 56.08 2.48
CA MET A 36 38.82 57.00 3.22
C MET A 36 37.62 56.29 3.85
N PRO A 37 37.30 56.55 5.13
CA PRO A 37 36.08 56.04 5.74
C PRO A 37 34.85 56.79 5.20
N VAL A 38 33.74 56.08 5.11
CA VAL A 38 32.47 56.58 4.59
C VAL A 38 31.41 56.52 5.69
N ALA A 39 30.78 57.65 5.97
CA ALA A 39 29.59 57.67 6.81
C ALA A 39 28.36 57.39 5.96
N PHE A 40 27.40 56.65 6.53
CA PHE A 40 26.13 56.34 5.88
C PHE A 40 24.95 56.63 6.80
N ARG A 41 23.78 56.77 6.18
CA ARG A 41 22.48 56.88 6.86
C ARG A 41 21.42 56.23 6.00
N LEU A 42 20.83 55.14 6.49
CA LEU A 42 19.77 54.41 5.83
C LEU A 42 18.42 54.85 6.41
N GLN A 43 17.50 55.31 5.56
CA GLN A 43 16.16 55.74 5.98
C GLN A 43 15.08 55.07 5.12
N PRO A 44 14.12 54.34 5.71
CA PRO A 44 12.90 53.97 5.02
C PRO A 44 12.05 55.21 4.76
N LEU A 45 11.36 55.26 3.60
CA LEU A 45 10.39 56.33 3.33
C LEU A 45 9.23 56.30 4.35
N ILE A 46 8.77 55.09 4.71
CA ILE A 46 7.68 54.86 5.66
C ILE A 46 8.23 54.31 6.98
N LYS A 47 8.59 55.24 7.88
CA LYS A 47 9.22 54.97 9.19
C LYS A 47 8.35 54.22 10.19
N THR A 48 7.03 54.12 9.96
CA THR A 48 6.11 53.33 10.79
C THR A 48 6.21 51.84 10.50
N ARG A 49 6.47 51.46 9.24
CA ARG A 49 6.58 50.07 8.79
C ARG A 49 7.95 49.43 9.02
N TYR A 50 9.02 50.22 9.02
CA TYR A 50 10.39 49.70 9.13
C TYR A 50 11.24 50.41 10.17
N MET A 51 12.05 49.62 10.87
CA MET A 51 12.99 50.06 11.88
C MET A 51 14.38 49.52 11.54
N VAL A 52 15.36 50.41 11.36
CA VAL A 52 16.70 50.08 10.86
C VAL A 52 17.73 50.21 11.99
N ARG A 53 18.58 49.19 12.17
CA ARG A 53 19.65 49.16 13.18
C ARG A 53 20.98 48.67 12.59
N PRO A 54 22.08 49.44 12.68
CA PRO A 54 22.12 50.88 12.99
C PRO A 54 21.52 51.74 11.87
N GLN A 55 20.84 52.85 12.23
CA GLN A 55 20.29 53.80 11.25
C GLN A 55 21.38 54.61 10.53
N SER A 56 22.50 54.85 11.19
CA SER A 56 23.68 55.54 10.66
C SER A 56 24.95 55.03 11.34
N GLY A 57 26.09 55.23 10.71
CA GLY A 57 27.40 54.89 11.26
C GLY A 57 28.52 55.23 10.29
N ILE A 58 29.75 54.84 10.66
CA ILE A 58 30.96 55.06 9.86
C ILE A 58 31.56 53.71 9.50
N ILE A 59 31.88 53.51 8.22
CA ILE A 59 32.49 52.29 7.70
C ILE A 59 33.94 52.62 7.32
N SER A 60 34.90 51.95 7.96
CA SER A 60 36.33 52.07 7.67
C SER A 60 36.66 51.73 6.21
N PRO A 61 37.82 52.17 5.66
CA PRO A 61 38.23 51.81 4.30
C PRO A 61 38.21 50.29 4.09
N LEU A 62 37.65 49.84 2.96
CA LEU A 62 37.44 48.43 2.59
C LEU A 62 36.62 47.56 3.58
N ALA A 63 36.14 48.10 4.70
CA ALA A 63 35.38 47.37 5.69
C ALA A 63 33.92 47.17 5.27
N THR A 64 33.27 46.23 5.95
CA THR A 64 31.85 45.89 5.82
C THR A 64 31.12 46.15 7.13
N MET A 65 29.87 46.59 7.07
CA MET A 65 28.98 46.60 8.23
C MET A 65 27.59 46.06 7.88
N THR A 66 27.11 45.16 8.72
CA THR A 66 25.76 44.58 8.65
C THR A 66 24.73 45.55 9.24
N VAL A 67 23.63 45.75 8.54
CA VAL A 67 22.48 46.53 9.00
C VAL A 67 21.25 45.63 9.04
N GLU A 68 20.59 45.58 10.18
CA GLU A 68 19.32 44.90 10.41
C GLU A 68 18.16 45.81 10.01
N ILE A 69 17.25 45.30 9.18
CA ILE A 69 15.99 45.95 8.84
C ILE A 69 14.86 45.11 9.44
N VAL A 70 14.20 45.66 10.46
CA VAL A 70 13.04 45.05 11.12
C VAL A 70 11.75 45.59 10.49
N TYR A 71 10.86 44.70 10.10
CA TYR A 71 9.52 45.03 9.61
C TYR A 71 8.48 44.90 10.73
N ASN A 72 7.63 45.91 10.87
CA ASN A 72 6.51 45.91 11.78
C ASN A 72 5.26 45.39 11.06
N LEU A 73 4.90 44.12 11.29
CA LEU A 73 3.64 43.54 10.81
C LEU A 73 2.43 44.36 11.34
N PRO A 74 1.41 44.63 10.51
CA PRO A 74 0.17 45.23 10.97
C PRO A 74 -0.54 44.35 12.01
N SER A 75 -1.01 44.97 13.10
CA SER A 75 -1.66 44.29 14.22
C SER A 75 -2.82 43.39 13.75
N GLY A 76 -2.69 42.07 13.96
CA GLY A 76 -3.70 41.08 13.59
C GLY A 76 -3.55 40.46 12.18
N SER A 77 -2.50 40.82 11.43
CA SER A 77 -2.20 40.22 10.12
C SER A 77 -0.97 39.30 10.15
N SER A 78 -1.05 38.17 9.44
CA SER A 78 0.07 37.23 9.25
C SER A 78 0.84 37.43 7.93
N LEU A 79 0.42 38.42 7.13
CA LEU A 79 0.96 38.70 5.80
C LEU A 79 1.27 40.21 5.64
N PRO A 80 2.33 40.57 4.89
CA PRO A 80 2.60 41.97 4.50
C PRO A 80 1.51 42.55 3.58
N HIS A 81 1.48 43.88 3.44
CA HIS A 81 0.53 44.57 2.56
C HIS A 81 0.75 44.33 1.05
N SER A 82 2.01 44.14 0.64
CA SER A 82 2.38 43.62 -0.69
C SER A 82 3.47 42.57 -0.52
N PHE A 83 3.35 41.48 -1.28
CA PHE A 83 4.24 40.32 -1.28
C PHE A 83 4.26 39.70 -2.69
N PRO A 84 5.34 39.01 -3.12
CA PRO A 84 6.59 38.77 -2.38
C PRO A 84 7.48 40.01 -2.25
N HIS A 85 7.34 40.98 -3.16
CA HIS A 85 8.07 42.25 -3.13
C HIS A 85 7.31 43.32 -2.34
N SER A 86 8.03 44.21 -1.66
CA SER A 86 7.46 45.48 -1.18
C SER A 86 7.67 46.60 -2.19
N ASP A 87 6.70 47.52 -2.26
CA ASP A 87 6.79 48.77 -3.03
C ASP A 87 7.54 49.88 -2.27
N ASP A 88 8.09 49.55 -1.09
CA ASP A 88 8.65 50.51 -0.15
C ASP A 88 10.11 50.86 -0.47
N THR A 89 10.35 52.15 -0.71
CA THR A 89 11.68 52.66 -1.05
C THR A 89 12.51 53.03 0.18
N PHE A 90 13.81 52.77 0.08
CA PHE A 90 14.82 53.10 1.09
C PHE A 90 15.82 54.08 0.50
N LEU A 91 16.23 55.08 1.29
CA LEU A 91 17.24 56.06 0.89
C LEU A 91 18.51 55.83 1.69
N LEU A 92 19.55 55.31 1.03
CA LEU A 92 20.90 55.20 1.57
C LEU A 92 21.69 56.45 1.20
N HIS A 93 21.87 57.34 2.17
CA HIS A 93 22.75 58.49 2.04
C HIS A 93 24.17 58.08 2.42
N SER A 94 25.18 58.46 1.62
CA SER A 94 26.59 58.17 1.90
C SER A 94 27.49 59.39 1.63
N VAL A 95 28.48 59.58 2.50
CA VAL A 95 29.34 60.77 2.54
C VAL A 95 30.75 60.38 2.97
N VAL A 96 31.78 60.90 2.28
CA VAL A 96 33.18 60.68 2.69
C VAL A 96 33.52 61.53 3.93
N VAL A 97 34.18 60.94 4.92
CA VAL A 97 34.54 61.62 6.18
C VAL A 97 36.03 61.47 6.49
N PRO A 98 36.91 62.25 5.84
CA PRO A 98 38.34 62.23 6.14
C PRO A 98 38.60 62.52 7.62
N GLY A 99 39.42 61.70 8.27
CA GLY A 99 39.86 61.92 9.66
C GLY A 99 38.96 61.34 10.77
N ALA A 100 37.84 60.67 10.45
CA ALA A 100 37.05 59.98 11.47
C ALA A 100 37.69 58.64 11.88
N THR A 101 38.16 58.54 13.13
CA THR A 101 38.69 57.30 13.73
C THR A 101 37.70 56.72 14.75
N MET A 102 37.37 55.43 14.61
CA MET A 102 36.47 54.70 15.52
C MET A 102 37.00 54.71 16.96
N LYS A 103 36.19 55.20 17.91
CA LYS A 103 36.41 54.99 19.35
C LYS A 103 35.61 53.79 19.83
N GLU A 104 36.28 52.64 19.89
CA GLU A 104 35.85 51.36 20.48
C GLU A 104 34.60 50.69 19.87
N PRO A 105 34.65 49.38 19.56
CA PRO A 105 33.54 48.66 18.92
C PRO A 105 32.36 48.37 19.87
N SER A 106 32.46 48.74 21.14
CA SER A 106 31.51 48.41 22.22
C SER A 106 30.63 49.59 22.66
N SER A 107 30.88 50.82 22.19
CA SER A 107 30.00 51.96 22.49
C SER A 107 28.80 51.99 21.52
N MET A 108 27.61 52.29 22.04
CA MET A 108 26.35 52.19 21.30
C MET A 108 26.31 53.10 20.07
N PHE A 109 26.44 52.51 18.88
CA PHE A 109 25.97 53.00 17.58
C PHE A 109 26.05 54.54 17.41
N ASP A 110 27.27 55.06 17.32
CA ASP A 110 27.58 56.49 17.27
C ASP A 110 26.71 57.20 16.20
N ALA A 111 25.75 57.99 16.67
CA ALA A 111 24.67 58.53 15.86
C ALA A 111 25.19 59.70 15.02
N VAL A 112 25.74 59.38 13.84
CA VAL A 112 26.36 60.34 12.91
C VAL A 112 25.48 61.60 12.77
N PRO A 113 26.00 62.81 13.06
CA PRO A 113 25.22 64.04 13.03
C PRO A 113 24.48 64.24 11.71
N SER A 114 23.20 64.58 11.79
CA SER A 114 22.32 64.80 10.62
C SER A 114 22.91 65.78 9.59
N ASP A 115 23.67 66.75 10.09
CA ASP A 115 24.20 67.87 9.31
C ASP A 115 25.26 67.42 8.30
N TRP A 116 25.92 66.27 8.53
CA TRP A 116 26.90 65.69 7.61
C TRP A 116 26.26 65.23 6.30
N PHE A 117 24.95 64.94 6.31
CA PHE A 117 24.17 64.52 5.14
C PHE A 117 23.47 65.70 4.44
N THR A 118 23.86 66.94 4.72
CA THR A 118 23.33 68.13 4.05
C THR A 118 24.22 68.59 2.89
N THR A 119 23.61 68.88 1.75
CA THR A 119 24.29 69.33 0.52
C THR A 119 25.01 70.68 0.64
N LYS A 120 24.82 71.41 1.76
CA LYS A 120 25.45 72.71 2.01
C LYS A 120 26.96 72.64 2.34
N ARG A 121 27.52 71.45 2.61
CA ARG A 121 28.94 71.31 2.99
C ARG A 121 29.70 70.13 2.36
N LYS A 122 29.03 69.10 1.85
CA LYS A 122 29.68 67.91 1.25
C LYS A 122 28.87 67.34 0.09
N GLN A 123 29.53 66.63 -0.83
CA GLN A 123 28.86 65.82 -1.84
C GLN A 123 28.25 64.59 -1.17
N VAL A 124 26.92 64.49 -1.19
CA VAL A 124 26.14 63.38 -0.64
C VAL A 124 25.68 62.50 -1.80
N PHE A 125 26.00 61.21 -1.74
CA PHE A 125 25.51 60.23 -2.71
C PHE A 125 24.28 59.55 -2.12
N ILE A 126 23.20 59.48 -2.91
CA ILE A 126 21.92 58.87 -2.52
C ILE A 126 21.69 57.66 -3.41
N ASP A 127 21.56 56.48 -2.81
CA ASP A 127 21.16 55.25 -3.49
C ASP A 127 19.77 54.84 -3.02
N SER A 128 18.88 54.56 -3.98
CA SER A 128 17.51 54.08 -3.74
C SER A 128 17.28 52.64 -4.21
N GLY A 129 18.35 51.91 -4.53
CA GLY A 129 18.29 50.57 -5.12
C GLY A 129 17.92 49.44 -4.15
N ILE A 130 17.85 49.70 -2.83
CA ILE A 130 17.49 48.69 -1.83
C ILE A 130 15.99 48.36 -1.97
N LYS A 131 15.70 47.09 -2.30
CA LYS A 131 14.36 46.52 -2.33
C LYS A 131 14.20 45.51 -1.19
N ILE A 132 12.96 45.31 -0.73
CA ILE A 132 12.64 44.24 0.22
C ILE A 132 11.86 43.15 -0.51
N MET A 133 12.25 41.92 -0.23
CA MET A 133 11.47 40.72 -0.51
C MET A 133 11.07 40.11 0.83
N PHE A 134 9.81 39.78 0.99
CA PHE A 134 9.36 39.06 2.17
C PHE A 134 9.44 37.56 1.90
N VAL A 135 10.15 36.84 2.79
CA VAL A 135 10.31 35.38 2.74
C VAL A 135 9.71 34.79 4.01
N GLY A 136 9.09 33.61 3.96
CA GLY A 136 8.46 33.05 5.17
C GLY A 136 7.49 31.92 4.88
N SER A 137 7.24 31.06 5.86
CA SER A 137 6.22 30.00 5.75
C SER A 137 4.82 30.48 5.31
N PRO A 138 4.22 31.58 5.85
CA PRO A 138 2.90 32.03 5.41
C PRO A 138 2.90 32.66 4.01
N ILE A 139 4.05 33.17 3.56
CA ILE A 139 4.19 33.79 2.24
C ILE A 139 4.32 32.70 1.18
N LEU A 140 5.15 31.68 1.42
CA LEU A 140 5.28 30.54 0.52
C LEU A 140 3.96 29.76 0.38
N SER A 141 3.22 29.55 1.47
CA SER A 141 1.90 28.90 1.39
C SER A 141 0.88 29.74 0.61
N GLN A 142 0.86 31.06 0.79
CA GLN A 142 0.00 31.96 0.02
C GLN A 142 0.40 32.05 -1.46
N LEU A 143 1.70 32.14 -1.79
CA LEU A 143 2.18 32.14 -3.18
C LEU A 143 1.84 30.83 -3.90
N ILE A 144 1.84 29.70 -3.20
CA ILE A 144 1.36 28.42 -3.73
C ILE A 144 -0.16 28.44 -3.89
N ALA A 145 -0.93 28.99 -2.95
CA ALA A 145 -2.38 29.18 -3.08
C ALA A 145 -2.74 30.00 -4.33
N ASP A 146 -2.07 31.15 -4.52
CA ASP A 146 -2.27 32.05 -5.66
C ASP A 146 -1.66 31.48 -6.95
N GLY A 147 -0.60 30.67 -6.84
CA GLY A 147 0.03 29.98 -7.96
C GLY A 147 1.11 30.73 -8.70
N PHE A 148 1.76 31.67 -8.04
CA PHE A 148 2.74 32.56 -8.67
C PHE A 148 4.13 31.89 -8.73
N ILE A 149 4.32 31.05 -9.75
CA ILE A 149 5.49 30.19 -9.97
C ILE A 149 6.82 30.96 -9.82
N ASP A 150 6.94 32.11 -10.49
CA ASP A 150 8.17 32.91 -10.49
C ASP A 150 8.52 33.42 -9.09
N GLY A 151 7.53 33.96 -8.35
CA GLY A 151 7.75 34.42 -6.98
C GLY A 151 8.02 33.30 -5.99
N ILE A 152 7.52 32.08 -6.21
CA ILE A 152 7.92 30.91 -5.42
C ILE A 152 9.39 30.60 -5.66
N ARG A 153 9.84 30.56 -6.93
CA ARG A 153 11.25 30.34 -7.28
C ARG A 153 12.15 31.42 -6.66
N GLU A 154 11.82 32.70 -6.83
CA GLU A 154 12.58 33.82 -6.29
C GLU A 154 12.70 33.77 -4.76
N VAL A 155 11.60 33.51 -4.04
CA VAL A 155 11.60 33.40 -2.58
C VAL A 155 12.43 32.20 -2.10
N LEU A 156 12.39 31.06 -2.81
CA LEU A 156 13.21 29.88 -2.48
C LEU A 156 14.70 30.11 -2.77
N GLU A 157 15.06 30.79 -3.87
CA GLU A 157 16.44 31.15 -4.22
C GLU A 157 17.04 32.22 -3.30
N CYS A 158 16.22 33.16 -2.81
CA CYS A 158 16.63 34.19 -1.86
C CYS A 158 16.59 33.76 -0.39
N SER A 159 16.08 32.57 -0.08
CA SER A 159 15.99 32.05 1.30
C SER A 159 17.29 31.41 1.76
N ASP A 160 17.65 31.61 3.03
CA ASP A 160 18.84 30.98 3.62
C ASP A 160 18.78 29.44 3.58
N PRO A 161 19.80 28.74 3.05
CA PRO A 161 19.84 27.28 2.98
C PRO A 161 19.73 26.58 4.35
N SER A 162 20.11 27.27 5.44
CA SER A 162 20.03 26.78 6.81
C SER A 162 18.60 26.66 7.34
N TRP A 163 17.65 27.43 6.78
CA TRP A 163 16.24 27.42 7.20
C TRP A 163 15.45 26.28 6.52
N LYS A 164 15.90 25.76 5.37
CA LYS A 164 15.13 24.80 4.55
C LYS A 164 13.71 25.31 4.23
N ALA A 165 13.61 26.50 3.65
CA ALA A 165 12.32 27.14 3.35
C ALA A 165 11.32 26.25 2.59
N ILE A 166 11.81 25.31 1.77
CA ILE A 166 11.01 24.35 1.01
C ILE A 166 10.17 23.39 1.88
N ASP A 167 10.66 23.05 3.07
CA ASP A 167 10.00 22.12 4.01
C ASP A 167 9.02 22.87 4.96
N SER A 168 8.75 24.14 4.69
CA SER A 168 7.82 24.96 5.49
C SER A 168 6.40 24.39 5.48
N ILE A 169 5.73 24.53 6.62
CA ILE A 169 4.31 24.18 6.80
C ILE A 169 3.43 25.43 6.83
N ASP A 170 2.18 25.29 6.40
CA ASP A 170 1.14 26.30 6.58
C ASP A 170 0.57 26.31 8.02
N GLN A 171 -0.46 27.14 8.25
CA GLN A 171 -1.13 27.23 9.55
C GLN A 171 -1.92 25.96 9.93
N GLN A 172 -2.15 25.07 8.97
CA GLN A 172 -2.89 23.83 9.10
C GLN A 172 -1.96 22.61 9.27
N GLY A 173 -0.66 22.78 9.05
CA GLY A 173 0.35 21.72 9.12
C GLY A 173 0.59 20.97 7.80
N TYR A 174 0.18 21.52 6.65
CA TYR A 174 0.55 20.98 5.35
C TYR A 174 1.86 21.59 4.85
N THR A 175 2.78 20.75 4.37
CA THR A 175 3.99 21.23 3.69
C THR A 175 3.65 21.87 2.33
N LEU A 176 4.53 22.72 1.82
CA LEU A 176 4.42 23.33 0.49
C LEU A 176 4.12 22.31 -0.62
N LEU A 177 4.73 21.12 -0.55
CA LEU A 177 4.52 20.02 -1.49
C LEU A 177 3.07 19.47 -1.43
N HIS A 178 2.48 19.34 -0.24
CA HIS A 178 1.07 18.94 -0.11
C HIS A 178 0.12 19.97 -0.69
N LEU A 179 0.42 21.26 -0.56
CA LEU A 179 -0.39 22.34 -1.13
C LEU A 179 -0.35 22.35 -2.66
N ALA A 180 0.81 22.12 -3.27
CA ALA A 180 0.92 21.99 -4.72
C ALA A 180 0.16 20.75 -5.26
N ILE A 181 0.19 19.64 -4.51
CA ILE A 181 -0.51 18.41 -4.86
C ILE A 181 -2.03 18.55 -4.70
N SER A 182 -2.52 19.18 -3.62
CA SER A 182 -3.97 19.37 -3.40
C SER A 182 -4.64 20.23 -4.48
N GLN A 183 -3.87 21.15 -5.08
CA GLN A 183 -4.27 21.96 -6.23
C GLN A 183 -4.14 21.25 -7.59
N ARG A 184 -3.61 20.01 -7.62
CA ARG A 184 -3.41 19.21 -8.85
C ARG A 184 -2.51 19.88 -9.89
N ARG A 185 -1.47 20.61 -9.44
CA ARG A 185 -0.56 21.33 -10.36
C ARG A 185 0.81 20.66 -10.47
N PRO A 186 1.05 19.83 -11.51
CA PRO A 186 2.34 19.15 -11.69
C PRO A 186 3.49 20.14 -11.87
N ASP A 187 3.25 21.30 -12.49
CA ASP A 187 4.28 22.33 -12.71
C ASP A 187 4.84 22.88 -11.38
N LEU A 188 3.97 23.10 -10.40
CA LEU A 188 4.39 23.50 -9.04
C LEU A 188 5.10 22.35 -8.32
N VAL A 189 4.59 21.12 -8.43
CA VAL A 189 5.26 19.94 -7.85
C VAL A 189 6.67 19.77 -8.43
N GLN A 190 6.84 19.94 -9.75
CA GLN A 190 8.14 19.90 -10.41
C GLN A 190 9.06 21.02 -9.92
N LEU A 191 8.59 22.28 -9.86
CA LEU A 191 9.37 23.39 -9.31
C LEU A 191 9.84 23.08 -7.89
N LEU A 192 8.94 22.63 -7.00
CA LEU A 192 9.29 22.32 -5.62
C LEU A 192 10.32 21.18 -5.55
N LEU A 193 10.17 20.13 -6.38
CA LEU A 193 11.09 18.99 -6.46
C LEU A 193 12.51 19.35 -6.93
N GLU A 194 12.71 20.42 -7.71
CA GLU A 194 14.04 20.95 -8.06
C GLU A 194 14.85 21.32 -6.81
N PHE A 195 14.19 21.87 -5.79
CA PHE A 195 14.80 22.30 -4.52
C PHE A 195 14.98 21.18 -3.48
N LYS A 196 14.71 19.92 -3.85
CA LYS A 196 14.88 18.70 -3.02
C LYS A 196 14.16 18.77 -1.64
N PRO A 197 12.81 18.84 -1.64
CA PRO A 197 12.01 18.82 -0.43
C PRO A 197 12.10 17.48 0.29
N GLU A 198 11.64 17.42 1.54
CA GLU A 198 11.38 16.18 2.25
C GLU A 198 10.15 15.46 1.66
N ILE A 199 10.42 14.53 0.73
CA ILE A 199 9.40 13.79 -0.07
C ILE A 199 8.49 12.91 0.81
N GLU A 200 8.96 12.48 1.98
CA GLU A 200 8.22 11.62 2.91
C GLU A 200 7.63 12.39 4.11
N ALA A 201 7.69 13.72 4.10
CA ALA A 201 7.14 14.54 5.18
C ALA A 201 5.65 14.21 5.40
N PRO A 202 5.19 13.91 6.62
CA PRO A 202 3.79 13.62 6.87
C PRO A 202 2.94 14.90 6.85
N SER A 203 1.78 14.83 6.21
CA SER A 203 0.70 15.81 6.41
C SER A 203 0.11 15.74 7.82
N GLN A 204 -0.78 16.69 8.17
CA GLN A 204 -1.56 16.67 9.41
C GLN A 204 -2.31 15.34 9.65
N THR A 205 -2.73 14.63 8.60
CA THR A 205 -3.41 13.32 8.71
C THR A 205 -2.44 12.14 8.80
N GLY A 206 -1.12 12.40 8.84
CA GLY A 206 -0.08 11.39 8.81
C GLY A 206 0.16 10.78 7.42
N SER A 207 -0.44 11.33 6.35
CA SER A 207 -0.30 10.83 4.98
C SER A 207 0.90 11.45 4.28
N THR A 208 1.60 10.70 3.42
CA THR A 208 2.72 11.21 2.60
C THR A 208 2.23 11.95 1.35
N PRO A 209 3.08 12.79 0.70
CA PRO A 209 2.80 13.42 -0.58
C PRO A 209 2.36 12.42 -1.67
N LEU A 210 2.99 11.25 -1.72
CA LEU A 210 2.63 10.18 -2.66
C LEU A 210 1.25 9.58 -2.34
N GLU A 211 0.92 9.39 -1.07
CA GLU A 211 -0.40 8.93 -0.63
C GLU A 211 -1.49 9.94 -0.99
N VAL A 212 -1.26 11.24 -0.77
CA VAL A 212 -2.22 12.30 -1.15
C VAL A 212 -2.40 12.39 -2.67
N ALA A 213 -1.32 12.36 -3.45
CA ALA A 213 -1.39 12.31 -4.92
C ALA A 213 -2.14 11.06 -5.42
N SER A 214 -1.93 9.91 -4.76
CA SER A 214 -2.61 8.65 -5.07
C SER A 214 -4.11 8.66 -4.75
N SER A 215 -4.53 9.46 -3.76
CA SER A 215 -5.93 9.70 -3.41
C SER A 215 -6.64 10.59 -4.45
N LEU A 216 -5.95 11.63 -4.94
CA LEU A 216 -6.51 12.58 -5.92
C LEU A 216 -6.61 12.02 -7.34
N GLY A 217 -5.79 11.00 -7.66
CA GLY A 217 -5.76 10.35 -8.98
C GLY A 217 -4.73 10.93 -9.95
N GLU A 218 -3.84 11.80 -9.49
CA GLU A 218 -2.95 12.59 -10.34
C GLU A 218 -1.71 11.79 -10.79
N ALA A 219 -1.89 11.01 -11.87
CA ALA A 219 -0.87 10.10 -12.41
C ALA A 219 0.48 10.76 -12.70
N LEU A 220 0.50 11.98 -13.25
CA LEU A 220 1.73 12.74 -13.52
C LEU A 220 2.48 13.12 -12.25
N ILE A 221 1.75 13.57 -11.21
CA ILE A 221 2.33 13.91 -9.91
C ILE A 221 2.90 12.66 -9.23
N VAL A 222 2.17 11.54 -9.30
CA VAL A 222 2.65 10.23 -8.82
C VAL A 222 3.93 9.80 -9.56
N GLU A 223 4.00 9.97 -10.88
CA GLU A 223 5.21 9.65 -11.65
C GLU A 223 6.40 10.54 -11.27
N LEU A 224 6.21 11.86 -11.12
CA LEU A 224 7.24 12.79 -10.67
C LEU A 224 7.79 12.43 -9.28
N LEU A 225 6.91 12.15 -8.32
CA LEU A 225 7.31 11.74 -6.96
C LEU A 225 8.11 10.42 -6.98
N LEU A 226 7.66 9.43 -7.73
CA LEU A 226 8.35 8.14 -7.87
C LEU A 226 9.69 8.27 -8.62
N ALA A 227 9.81 9.20 -9.58
CA ALA A 227 11.08 9.52 -10.22
C ALA A 227 12.10 10.13 -9.24
N HIS A 228 11.63 10.92 -8.28
CA HIS A 228 12.45 11.49 -7.20
C HIS A 228 12.67 10.54 -6.00
N LYS A 229 12.39 9.23 -6.16
CA LYS A 229 12.56 8.16 -5.15
C LYS A 229 11.60 8.21 -3.96
N ALA A 230 10.37 8.72 -4.13
CA ALA A 230 9.30 8.51 -3.15
C ALA A 230 9.10 7.01 -2.86
N THR A 231 8.87 6.66 -1.60
CA THR A 231 8.67 5.28 -1.17
C THR A 231 7.26 4.80 -1.53
N THR A 232 7.14 3.59 -2.10
CA THR A 232 5.83 2.99 -2.43
C THR A 232 5.15 2.31 -1.25
N GLU A 233 5.81 2.22 -0.09
CA GLU A 233 5.28 1.55 1.10
C GLU A 233 4.35 2.47 1.90
N ARG A 234 3.62 1.91 2.87
CA ARG A 234 2.73 2.67 3.76
C ARG A 234 3.56 3.33 4.86
N SER A 235 3.44 4.64 5.04
CA SER A 235 4.05 5.32 6.18
C SER A 235 3.48 4.81 7.52
N GLU A 236 4.28 4.75 8.58
CA GLU A 236 3.82 4.29 9.89
C GLU A 236 2.67 5.16 10.44
N SER A 237 2.71 6.47 10.17
CA SER A 237 1.65 7.42 10.53
C SER A 237 0.35 7.18 9.76
N SER A 238 0.42 6.84 8.48
CA SER A 238 -0.77 6.73 7.62
C SER A 238 -1.58 5.45 7.89
N THR A 239 -2.91 5.54 7.81
CA THR A 239 -3.79 4.37 7.93
C THR A 239 -3.79 3.53 6.65
N TYR A 240 -3.62 4.19 5.49
CA TYR A 240 -3.71 3.63 4.14
C TYR A 240 -2.46 3.99 3.35
N GLY A 241 -1.81 3.01 2.72
CA GLY A 241 -0.70 3.29 1.79
C GLY A 241 -1.19 3.77 0.42
N SER A 242 -0.27 4.26 -0.42
CA SER A 242 -0.54 4.77 -1.78
C SER A 242 -1.41 3.82 -2.62
N ILE A 243 -1.05 2.54 -2.67
CA ILE A 243 -1.77 1.48 -3.38
C ILE A 243 -3.20 1.25 -2.84
N HIS A 244 -3.42 1.48 -1.53
CA HIS A 244 -4.72 1.34 -0.89
C HIS A 244 -5.66 2.49 -1.28
N LEU A 245 -5.15 3.73 -1.27
CA LEU A 245 -5.91 4.92 -1.65
C LEU A 245 -6.28 4.88 -3.14
N ALA A 246 -5.32 4.59 -4.02
CA ALA A 246 -5.59 4.42 -5.45
C ALA A 246 -6.63 3.32 -5.74
N SER A 247 -6.58 2.21 -4.98
CA SER A 247 -7.53 1.11 -5.12
C SER A 247 -8.93 1.44 -4.60
N ARG A 248 -9.04 2.25 -3.54
CA ARG A 248 -10.31 2.72 -2.94
C ARG A 248 -11.03 3.71 -3.85
N GLU A 249 -10.32 4.75 -4.27
CA GLU A 249 -10.88 5.81 -5.12
C GLU A 249 -11.09 5.37 -6.57
N GLY A 250 -10.42 4.30 -6.99
CA GLY A 250 -10.62 3.66 -8.30
C GLY A 250 -9.67 4.15 -9.39
N HIS A 251 -8.54 4.75 -9.03
CA HIS A 251 -7.56 5.34 -9.93
C HIS A 251 -6.69 4.26 -10.59
N VAL A 252 -7.22 3.66 -11.65
CA VAL A 252 -6.63 2.52 -12.39
C VAL A 252 -5.21 2.84 -12.90
N ASP A 253 -4.97 4.05 -13.39
CA ASP A 253 -3.68 4.43 -14.00
C ASP A 253 -2.61 4.69 -12.95
N VAL A 254 -2.95 5.39 -11.85
CA VAL A 254 -2.10 5.53 -10.66
C VAL A 254 -1.74 4.15 -10.10
N LEU A 255 -2.72 3.26 -9.97
CA LEU A 255 -2.51 1.90 -9.47
C LEU A 255 -1.57 1.10 -10.40
N ARG A 256 -1.73 1.22 -11.72
CA ARG A 256 -0.81 0.63 -12.71
C ARG A 256 0.61 1.16 -12.55
N LEU A 257 0.79 2.48 -12.36
CA LEU A 257 2.11 3.10 -12.16
C LEU A 257 2.77 2.62 -10.87
N LEU A 258 2.04 2.59 -9.74
CA LEU A 258 2.55 2.09 -8.47
C LEU A 258 3.00 0.62 -8.56
N LEU A 259 2.19 -0.24 -9.19
CA LEU A 259 2.53 -1.65 -9.41
C LEU A 259 3.76 -1.80 -10.31
N LEU A 260 3.87 -1.02 -11.39
CA LEU A 260 5.04 -1.02 -12.28
C LEU A 260 6.33 -0.60 -11.55
N LYS A 261 6.23 0.32 -10.59
CA LYS A 261 7.36 0.82 -9.79
C LYS A 261 7.67 -0.04 -8.55
N GLY A 262 7.04 -1.20 -8.42
CA GLY A 262 7.37 -2.20 -7.38
C GLY A 262 6.52 -2.15 -6.10
N ALA A 263 5.40 -1.41 -6.09
CA ALA A 263 4.52 -1.37 -4.92
C ALA A 263 3.99 -2.77 -4.54
N LYS A 264 4.10 -3.11 -3.25
CA LYS A 264 3.71 -4.43 -2.73
C LYS A 264 2.19 -4.61 -2.75
N VAL A 265 1.72 -5.48 -3.66
CA VAL A 265 0.30 -5.78 -3.92
C VAL A 265 -0.44 -6.28 -2.67
N ASP A 266 0.22 -7.16 -1.90
CA ASP A 266 -0.29 -7.73 -0.64
C ASP A 266 0.09 -6.89 0.60
N SER A 267 0.32 -5.59 0.44
CA SER A 267 0.44 -4.69 1.61
C SER A 267 -0.90 -4.60 2.35
N VAL A 268 -0.85 -4.28 3.65
CA VAL A 268 -2.03 -4.20 4.53
C VAL A 268 -2.13 -2.84 5.20
N THR A 269 -3.36 -2.36 5.39
CA THR A 269 -3.67 -1.20 6.23
C THR A 269 -3.54 -1.52 7.73
N LYS A 270 -3.70 -0.50 8.59
CA LYS A 270 -3.81 -0.71 10.06
C LYS A 270 -4.98 -1.63 10.45
N ASP A 271 -6.03 -1.71 9.63
CA ASP A 271 -7.17 -2.64 9.80
C ASP A 271 -6.92 -4.06 9.24
N GLY A 272 -5.75 -4.31 8.65
CA GLY A 272 -5.42 -5.57 7.96
C GLY A 272 -6.07 -5.75 6.59
N ASN A 273 -6.79 -4.73 6.07
CA ASN A 273 -7.32 -4.78 4.71
C ASN A 273 -6.18 -4.66 3.70
N THR A 274 -6.20 -5.45 2.62
CA THR A 274 -5.30 -5.24 1.47
C THR A 274 -5.93 -4.30 0.45
N ALA A 275 -5.14 -3.83 -0.51
CA ALA A 275 -5.63 -3.08 -1.68
C ALA A 275 -6.83 -3.78 -2.40
N LEU A 276 -6.82 -5.12 -2.46
CA LEU A 276 -7.92 -5.89 -3.07
C LEU A 276 -9.21 -5.85 -2.24
N HIS A 277 -9.13 -5.84 -0.90
CA HIS A 277 -10.31 -5.68 -0.04
C HIS A 277 -11.01 -4.34 -0.32
N LEU A 278 -10.23 -3.25 -0.37
CA LEU A 278 -10.75 -1.90 -0.62
C LEU A 278 -11.31 -1.74 -2.05
N ALA A 279 -10.61 -2.28 -3.06
CA ALA A 279 -11.11 -2.26 -4.44
C ALA A 279 -12.43 -3.02 -4.61
N VAL A 280 -12.62 -4.13 -3.89
CA VAL A 280 -13.89 -4.85 -3.86
C VAL A 280 -14.96 -4.07 -3.09
N GLN A 281 -14.60 -3.50 -1.93
CA GLN A 281 -15.52 -2.74 -1.08
C GLN A 281 -16.14 -1.53 -1.79
N GLU A 282 -15.33 -0.79 -2.57
CA GLU A 282 -15.76 0.40 -3.29
C GLU A 282 -16.18 0.08 -4.76
N HIS A 283 -16.48 -1.18 -5.07
CA HIS A 283 -16.90 -1.66 -6.40
C HIS A 283 -15.94 -1.36 -7.58
N ARG A 284 -14.65 -1.12 -7.31
CA ARG A 284 -13.64 -0.69 -8.30
C ARG A 284 -13.12 -1.85 -9.16
N ARG A 285 -13.99 -2.39 -10.02
CA ARG A 285 -13.71 -3.55 -10.91
C ARG A 285 -12.44 -3.41 -11.77
N GLY A 286 -12.08 -2.21 -12.19
CA GLY A 286 -10.81 -1.95 -12.91
C GLY A 286 -9.60 -2.25 -12.02
N CYS A 287 -9.57 -1.69 -10.82
CA CYS A 287 -8.52 -1.90 -9.83
C CYS A 287 -8.43 -3.37 -9.40
N SER A 288 -9.55 -4.03 -9.09
CA SER A 288 -9.56 -5.45 -8.71
C SER A 288 -8.99 -6.34 -9.83
N LYS A 289 -9.32 -6.08 -11.10
CA LYS A 289 -8.73 -6.80 -12.24
C LYS A 289 -7.22 -6.60 -12.36
N LEU A 290 -6.72 -5.38 -12.18
CA LEU A 290 -5.27 -5.11 -12.19
C LEU A 290 -4.55 -5.78 -11.03
N LEU A 291 -5.09 -5.70 -9.82
CA LEU A 291 -4.51 -6.35 -8.63
C LEU A 291 -4.42 -7.87 -8.82
N LEU A 292 -5.50 -8.51 -9.26
CA LEU A 292 -5.54 -9.96 -9.53
C LEU A 292 -4.66 -10.37 -10.72
N ALA A 293 -4.42 -9.48 -11.68
CA ALA A 293 -3.47 -9.72 -12.77
C ALA A 293 -2.01 -9.62 -12.30
N ASN A 294 -1.72 -8.81 -11.29
CA ASN A 294 -0.40 -8.65 -10.66
C ASN A 294 -0.20 -9.57 -9.44
N GLY A 295 -1.00 -10.65 -9.32
CA GLY A 295 -0.78 -11.70 -8.32
C GLY A 295 -1.30 -11.43 -6.90
N ALA A 296 -2.22 -10.48 -6.72
CA ALA A 296 -2.86 -10.22 -5.41
C ALA A 296 -3.48 -11.49 -4.81
N LYS A 297 -3.17 -11.79 -3.55
CA LYS A 297 -3.70 -12.98 -2.87
C LYS A 297 -5.17 -12.81 -2.46
N THR A 298 -5.99 -13.76 -2.89
CA THR A 298 -7.44 -13.81 -2.63
C THR A 298 -7.84 -14.39 -1.27
N HIS A 299 -6.89 -14.98 -0.54
CA HIS A 299 -7.13 -15.67 0.75
C HIS A 299 -6.72 -14.85 1.98
N ILE A 300 -6.12 -13.66 1.81
CA ILE A 300 -5.77 -12.79 2.94
C ILE A 300 -7.06 -12.39 3.67
N ARG A 301 -7.01 -12.40 5.00
CA ARG A 301 -8.12 -12.07 5.89
C ARG A 301 -7.84 -10.72 6.56
N ASN A 302 -8.83 -9.84 6.64
CA ASN A 302 -8.67 -8.57 7.35
C ASN A 302 -8.58 -8.78 8.89
N THR A 303 -7.94 -7.84 9.59
CA THR A 303 -7.75 -7.96 11.05
C THR A 303 -9.03 -7.67 11.82
N ARG A 304 -9.98 -6.94 11.22
CA ARG A 304 -11.24 -6.55 11.87
C ARG A 304 -12.22 -7.74 12.00
N GLU A 305 -12.76 -8.22 10.89
CA GLU A 305 -13.79 -9.28 10.86
C GLU A 305 -13.21 -10.67 10.51
N GLY A 306 -11.95 -10.73 10.02
CA GLY A 306 -11.39 -11.95 9.46
C GLY A 306 -11.94 -12.30 8.08
N ASP A 307 -12.59 -11.35 7.42
CA ASP A 307 -13.18 -11.50 6.08
C ASP A 307 -12.09 -11.54 5.00
N THR A 308 -12.33 -12.30 3.95
CA THR A 308 -11.55 -12.26 2.69
C THR A 308 -12.23 -11.32 1.67
N PRO A 309 -11.58 -10.95 0.55
CA PRO A 309 -12.23 -10.19 -0.52
C PRO A 309 -13.49 -10.86 -1.07
N LEU A 310 -13.61 -12.19 -0.98
CA LEU A 310 -14.81 -12.93 -1.38
C LEU A 310 -15.98 -12.73 -0.41
N HIS A 311 -15.72 -12.63 0.90
CA HIS A 311 -16.75 -12.30 1.89
C HIS A 311 -17.29 -10.87 1.66
N ILE A 312 -16.41 -9.91 1.39
CA ILE A 312 -16.81 -8.53 1.08
C ILE A 312 -17.62 -8.48 -0.22
N ALA A 313 -17.19 -9.16 -1.29
CA ALA A 313 -17.95 -9.24 -2.54
C ALA A 313 -19.35 -9.87 -2.35
N ALA A 314 -19.44 -10.88 -1.48
CA ALA A 314 -20.67 -11.57 -1.14
C ALA A 314 -21.63 -10.73 -0.28
N ALA A 315 -21.12 -9.97 0.70
CA ALA A 315 -21.91 -9.04 1.52
C ALA A 315 -22.52 -7.90 0.68
N ILE A 316 -21.73 -7.39 -0.28
CA ILE A 316 -22.07 -6.21 -1.08
C ILE A 316 -23.09 -6.50 -2.18
N GLY A 317 -23.07 -7.71 -2.76
CA GLY A 317 -23.96 -8.05 -3.87
C GLY A 317 -23.31 -8.08 -5.26
N ASP A 318 -21.99 -7.93 -5.40
CA ASP A 318 -21.34 -7.90 -6.73
C ASP A 318 -21.04 -9.30 -7.29
N GLU A 319 -22.05 -9.91 -7.92
CA GLU A 319 -21.96 -11.19 -8.65
C GLU A 319 -20.79 -11.24 -9.65
N LYS A 320 -20.47 -10.12 -10.32
CA LYS A 320 -19.37 -10.07 -11.31
C LYS A 320 -18.01 -10.10 -10.62
N MET A 321 -17.91 -9.53 -9.42
CA MET A 321 -16.70 -9.63 -8.59
C MET A 321 -16.55 -11.04 -8.00
N VAL A 322 -17.63 -11.64 -7.49
CA VAL A 322 -17.64 -13.02 -7.00
C VAL A 322 -17.15 -13.97 -8.09
N LYS A 323 -17.71 -13.89 -9.32
CA LYS A 323 -17.23 -14.70 -10.46
C LYS A 323 -15.76 -14.47 -10.80
N LEU A 324 -15.28 -13.22 -10.78
CA LEU A 324 -13.88 -12.89 -11.06
C LEU A 324 -12.93 -13.46 -9.99
N LEU A 325 -13.30 -13.37 -8.72
CA LEU A 325 -12.52 -13.91 -7.59
C LEU A 325 -12.48 -15.45 -7.64
N LEU A 326 -13.61 -16.11 -7.90
CA LEU A 326 -13.67 -17.56 -8.06
C LEU A 326 -12.86 -18.04 -9.28
N GLN A 327 -12.93 -17.33 -10.41
CA GLN A 327 -12.09 -17.62 -11.60
C GLN A 327 -10.59 -17.50 -11.30
N LYS A 328 -10.21 -16.66 -10.33
CA LYS A 328 -8.83 -16.48 -9.84
C LYS A 328 -8.50 -17.35 -8.61
N GLY A 329 -9.30 -18.39 -8.34
CA GLY A 329 -9.00 -19.38 -7.31
C GLY A 329 -9.24 -18.90 -5.88
N ALA A 330 -10.13 -17.93 -5.66
CA ALA A 330 -10.57 -17.58 -4.31
C ALA A 330 -11.29 -18.78 -3.66
N ASN A 331 -10.84 -19.20 -2.48
CA ASN A 331 -11.45 -20.29 -1.73
C ASN A 331 -12.77 -19.81 -1.09
N LYS A 332 -13.88 -20.50 -1.38
CA LYS A 332 -15.24 -20.23 -0.87
C LYS A 332 -15.46 -20.72 0.57
N ASP A 333 -14.68 -21.70 1.01
CA ASP A 333 -14.86 -22.43 2.27
C ASP A 333 -14.10 -21.79 3.45
N VAL A 334 -13.36 -20.69 3.19
CA VAL A 334 -12.74 -19.87 4.24
C VAL A 334 -13.83 -19.29 5.13
N ARG A 335 -13.63 -19.36 6.45
CA ARG A 335 -14.54 -18.77 7.45
C ARG A 335 -13.94 -17.49 8.03
N ASN A 336 -14.78 -16.47 8.24
CA ASN A 336 -14.41 -15.26 8.98
C ASN A 336 -14.42 -15.49 10.51
N LYS A 337 -14.22 -14.45 11.34
CA LYS A 337 -14.20 -14.61 12.80
C LYS A 337 -15.55 -15.02 13.40
N LEU A 338 -16.66 -14.74 12.69
CA LEU A 338 -18.00 -15.16 13.08
C LEU A 338 -18.29 -16.62 12.67
N ASN A 339 -17.28 -17.37 12.22
CA ASN A 339 -17.38 -18.70 11.62
C ASN A 339 -18.26 -18.79 10.37
N LYS A 340 -18.61 -17.65 9.76
CA LYS A 340 -19.40 -17.56 8.54
C LYS A 340 -18.49 -17.69 7.32
N THR A 341 -18.96 -18.42 6.32
CA THR A 341 -18.38 -18.45 4.97
C THR A 341 -18.92 -17.29 4.13
N ALA A 342 -18.35 -17.06 2.95
CA ALA A 342 -18.89 -16.10 2.00
C ALA A 342 -20.33 -16.45 1.56
N TYR A 343 -20.74 -17.72 1.64
CA TYR A 343 -22.11 -18.15 1.37
C TYR A 343 -23.07 -17.67 2.46
N ASP A 344 -22.73 -17.89 3.74
CA ASP A 344 -23.58 -17.47 4.87
C ASP A 344 -23.75 -15.95 4.89
N VAL A 345 -22.68 -15.20 4.58
CA VAL A 345 -22.71 -13.74 4.45
C VAL A 345 -23.60 -13.28 3.27
N ALA A 346 -23.62 -14.00 2.14
CA ALA A 346 -24.56 -13.70 1.06
C ALA A 346 -26.02 -14.02 1.43
N GLU A 347 -26.24 -15.05 2.25
CA GLU A 347 -27.58 -15.50 2.66
C GLU A 347 -28.20 -14.50 3.65
N GLU A 348 -27.44 -14.05 4.65
CA GLU A 348 -27.87 -13.03 5.61
C GLU A 348 -28.22 -11.69 4.94
N ASN A 349 -27.48 -11.31 3.90
CA ASN A 349 -27.77 -10.10 3.12
C ASN A 349 -28.83 -10.32 2.01
N GLY A 350 -29.37 -11.53 1.86
CA GLY A 350 -30.45 -11.86 0.93
C GLY A 350 -30.06 -11.92 -0.55
N HIS A 351 -28.77 -11.99 -0.88
CA HIS A 351 -28.23 -11.91 -2.25
C HIS A 351 -28.38 -13.23 -3.03
N LYS A 352 -29.62 -13.61 -3.36
CA LYS A 352 -29.97 -14.89 -4.03
C LYS A 352 -29.13 -15.18 -5.28
N HIS A 353 -28.86 -14.18 -6.12
CA HIS A 353 -28.05 -14.34 -7.33
C HIS A 353 -26.57 -14.68 -7.03
N ILE A 354 -26.06 -14.34 -5.84
CA ILE A 354 -24.73 -14.75 -5.38
C ILE A 354 -24.77 -16.10 -4.68
N LEU A 355 -25.89 -16.48 -4.04
CA LEU A 355 -26.06 -17.86 -3.56
C LEU A 355 -25.96 -18.83 -4.74
N ASP A 356 -26.60 -18.54 -5.86
CA ASP A 356 -26.42 -19.29 -7.11
C ASP A 356 -24.95 -19.26 -7.59
N ALA A 357 -24.28 -18.10 -7.48
CA ALA A 357 -22.90 -17.93 -7.92
C ALA A 357 -21.87 -18.73 -7.10
N LEU A 358 -21.98 -18.70 -5.77
CA LEU A 358 -21.14 -19.45 -4.84
C LEU A 358 -21.47 -20.94 -4.86
N ARG A 359 -22.76 -21.29 -5.09
CA ARG A 359 -23.20 -22.66 -5.31
C ARG A 359 -22.88 -23.20 -6.70
N PHE A 360 -22.30 -22.49 -7.67
CA PHE A 360 -22.16 -23.05 -9.03
C PHE A 360 -21.41 -24.39 -9.09
N GLY A 361 -20.41 -24.63 -8.21
CA GLY A 361 -19.78 -25.95 -8.06
C GLY A 361 -20.74 -26.99 -7.49
N ASP A 362 -21.44 -26.67 -6.40
CA ASP A 362 -22.37 -27.56 -5.71
C ASP A 362 -23.61 -27.87 -6.57
N SER A 363 -24.12 -26.90 -7.32
CA SER A 363 -25.23 -27.04 -8.27
C SER A 363 -24.87 -27.95 -9.44
N LEU A 364 -23.62 -27.86 -9.95
CA LEU A 364 -23.12 -28.80 -10.96
C LEU A 364 -23.01 -30.21 -10.36
N CYS A 365 -22.46 -30.34 -9.14
CA CYS A 365 -22.41 -31.60 -8.39
C CYS A 365 -23.81 -32.19 -8.10
N VAL A 366 -24.82 -31.37 -7.80
CA VAL A 366 -26.20 -31.79 -7.57
C VAL A 366 -26.90 -32.20 -8.87
N ALA A 367 -26.72 -31.46 -9.96
CA ALA A 367 -27.22 -31.83 -11.29
C ALA A 367 -26.60 -33.15 -11.76
N ALA A 368 -25.28 -33.32 -11.56
CA ALA A 368 -24.54 -34.54 -11.82
C ALA A 368 -25.02 -35.74 -10.98
N ARG A 369 -25.27 -35.54 -9.68
CA ARG A 369 -25.85 -36.56 -8.77
C ARG A 369 -27.24 -37.02 -9.23
N LYS A 370 -28.07 -36.09 -9.71
CA LYS A 370 -29.42 -36.39 -10.21
C LYS A 370 -29.43 -36.98 -11.62
N GLY A 371 -28.44 -36.66 -12.46
CA GLY A 371 -28.39 -37.04 -13.87
C GLY A 371 -29.02 -36.00 -14.83
N GLU A 372 -29.19 -34.74 -14.39
CA GLU A 372 -29.86 -33.69 -15.17
C GLU A 372 -28.95 -33.10 -16.27
N VAL A 373 -28.71 -33.85 -17.35
CA VAL A 373 -27.79 -33.48 -18.46
C VAL A 373 -28.06 -32.08 -19.03
N ARG A 374 -29.33 -31.70 -19.23
CA ARG A 374 -29.70 -30.36 -19.70
C ARG A 374 -29.26 -29.24 -18.74
N MET A 375 -29.32 -29.50 -17.43
CA MET A 375 -28.87 -28.56 -16.41
C MET A 375 -27.34 -28.48 -16.37
N ILE A 376 -26.64 -29.61 -16.52
CA ILE A 376 -25.17 -29.67 -16.62
C ILE A 376 -24.67 -28.78 -17.76
N HIS A 377 -25.22 -28.91 -18.98
CA HIS A 377 -24.83 -28.06 -20.10
C HIS A 377 -25.10 -26.58 -19.83
N LYS A 378 -26.30 -26.22 -19.34
CA LYS A 378 -26.66 -24.83 -19.03
C LYS A 378 -25.75 -24.21 -17.96
N LEU A 379 -25.38 -24.96 -16.92
CA LEU A 379 -24.48 -24.50 -15.88
C LEU A 379 -23.07 -24.24 -16.42
N LEU A 380 -22.53 -25.16 -17.23
CA LEU A 380 -21.23 -24.99 -17.88
C LEU A 380 -21.21 -23.82 -18.86
N GLU A 381 -22.29 -23.61 -19.63
CA GLU A 381 -22.47 -22.43 -20.49
C GLU A 381 -22.58 -21.12 -19.70
N SER A 382 -23.16 -21.14 -18.49
CA SER A 382 -23.18 -19.97 -17.59
C SER A 382 -21.85 -19.68 -16.89
N GLY A 383 -20.80 -20.47 -17.16
CA GLY A 383 -19.46 -20.30 -16.61
C GLY A 383 -19.22 -21.03 -15.27
N ALA A 384 -19.99 -22.07 -14.96
CA ALA A 384 -19.68 -22.92 -13.80
C ALA A 384 -18.32 -23.61 -13.98
N ALA A 385 -17.49 -23.61 -12.94
CA ALA A 385 -16.20 -24.28 -12.96
C ALA A 385 -16.40 -25.80 -13.11
N ILE A 386 -15.98 -26.38 -14.24
CA ILE A 386 -16.16 -27.80 -14.55
C ILE A 386 -15.46 -28.72 -13.53
N ASN A 387 -14.29 -28.29 -13.04
CA ASN A 387 -13.51 -28.97 -11.99
C ASN A 387 -13.83 -28.40 -10.59
N GLY A 388 -14.96 -27.70 -10.44
CA GLY A 388 -15.44 -27.21 -9.16
C GLY A 388 -15.69 -28.35 -8.18
N ARG A 389 -15.32 -28.12 -6.92
CA ARG A 389 -15.48 -29.08 -5.82
C ARG A 389 -16.62 -28.66 -4.90
N ASP A 390 -17.35 -29.64 -4.37
CA ASP A 390 -18.29 -29.42 -3.26
C ASP A 390 -17.58 -29.48 -1.90
N GLN A 391 -18.33 -29.31 -0.80
CA GLN A 391 -17.85 -29.27 0.58
C GLN A 391 -17.10 -30.53 1.07
N HIS A 392 -17.04 -31.60 0.27
CA HIS A 392 -16.29 -32.83 0.55
C HIS A 392 -15.10 -33.02 -0.42
N GLY A 393 -14.71 -31.98 -1.15
CA GLY A 393 -13.68 -32.05 -2.19
C GLY A 393 -14.12 -32.75 -3.48
N TRP A 394 -15.37 -33.23 -3.58
CA TRP A 394 -15.86 -34.01 -4.72
C TRP A 394 -16.17 -33.12 -5.92
N THR A 395 -15.69 -33.53 -7.10
CA THR A 395 -16.11 -32.91 -8.38
C THR A 395 -17.44 -33.48 -8.86
N ALA A 396 -18.04 -32.82 -9.86
CA ALA A 396 -19.25 -33.29 -10.51
C ALA A 396 -19.11 -34.73 -11.06
N LEU A 397 -17.91 -35.12 -11.52
CA LEU A 397 -17.63 -36.48 -11.99
C LEU A 397 -17.71 -37.51 -10.86
N HIS A 398 -17.22 -37.20 -9.65
CA HIS A 398 -17.34 -38.08 -8.48
C HIS A 398 -18.82 -38.35 -8.15
N ARG A 399 -19.64 -37.28 -8.10
CA ARG A 399 -21.07 -37.37 -7.79
C ARG A 399 -21.88 -38.13 -8.85
N ALA A 400 -21.60 -37.90 -10.13
CA ALA A 400 -22.23 -38.67 -11.21
C ALA A 400 -21.82 -40.14 -11.19
N SER A 401 -20.53 -40.41 -10.92
CA SER A 401 -19.97 -41.77 -10.93
C SER A 401 -20.45 -42.63 -9.77
N PHE A 402 -20.47 -42.07 -8.55
CA PHE A 402 -21.02 -42.72 -7.35
C PHE A 402 -22.53 -43.02 -7.45
N LYS A 403 -23.26 -42.29 -8.29
CA LYS A 403 -24.71 -42.50 -8.53
C LYS A 403 -25.04 -43.17 -9.86
N GLY A 404 -24.05 -43.70 -10.58
CA GLY A 404 -24.28 -44.45 -11.81
C GLY A 404 -24.89 -43.64 -12.96
N ARG A 405 -24.76 -42.30 -12.96
CA ARG A 405 -25.43 -41.41 -13.91
C ARG A 405 -24.67 -41.32 -15.24
N ILE A 406 -24.72 -42.40 -16.03
CA ILE A 406 -23.89 -42.59 -17.24
C ILE A 406 -23.99 -41.42 -18.23
N ASP A 407 -25.18 -40.86 -18.47
CA ASP A 407 -25.34 -39.73 -19.40
C ASP A 407 -24.73 -38.42 -18.87
N ALA A 408 -24.79 -38.20 -17.54
CA ALA A 408 -24.10 -37.08 -16.91
C ALA A 408 -22.57 -37.27 -16.94
N VAL A 409 -22.09 -38.50 -16.73
CA VAL A 409 -20.66 -38.85 -16.89
C VAL A 409 -20.20 -38.55 -18.32
N ARG A 410 -20.94 -38.99 -19.35
CA ARG A 410 -20.64 -38.67 -20.76
C ARG A 410 -20.60 -37.16 -21.03
N ALA A 411 -21.64 -36.42 -20.62
CA ALA A 411 -21.73 -34.98 -20.84
C ALA A 411 -20.60 -34.18 -20.16
N LEU A 412 -20.13 -34.62 -18.98
CA LEU A 412 -18.99 -34.01 -18.29
C LEU A 412 -17.66 -34.34 -19.00
N LEU A 413 -17.48 -35.59 -19.45
CA LEU A 413 -16.29 -36.03 -20.20
C LEU A 413 -16.17 -35.32 -21.56
N GLU A 414 -17.28 -35.09 -22.26
CA GLU A 414 -17.32 -34.32 -23.52
C GLU A 414 -16.91 -32.85 -23.34
N LYS A 415 -17.11 -32.30 -22.14
CA LYS A 415 -16.76 -30.91 -21.81
C LYS A 415 -15.34 -30.78 -21.23
N GLY A 416 -14.57 -31.87 -21.16
CA GLY A 416 -13.16 -31.85 -20.74
C GLY A 416 -12.97 -31.71 -19.23
N ILE A 417 -13.83 -32.34 -18.42
CA ILE A 417 -13.62 -32.45 -16.97
C ILE A 417 -12.32 -33.21 -16.68
N ASP A 418 -11.62 -32.81 -15.62
CA ASP A 418 -10.48 -33.57 -15.09
C ASP A 418 -10.96 -34.92 -14.53
N VAL A 419 -10.45 -36.00 -15.11
CA VAL A 419 -10.91 -37.37 -14.85
C VAL A 419 -10.15 -38.05 -13.70
N ASP A 420 -8.92 -37.60 -13.43
CA ASP A 420 -8.03 -38.14 -12.40
C ASP A 420 -7.96 -37.22 -11.15
N ALA A 421 -8.77 -36.16 -11.14
CA ALA A 421 -9.00 -35.31 -9.98
C ALA A 421 -9.24 -36.14 -8.71
N LYS A 422 -8.48 -35.86 -7.65
CA LYS A 422 -8.61 -36.51 -6.34
C LYS A 422 -9.36 -35.66 -5.32
N ASP A 423 -10.24 -36.27 -4.53
CA ASP A 423 -10.86 -35.64 -3.35
C ASP A 423 -9.90 -35.56 -2.14
N GLU A 424 -10.44 -35.22 -0.96
CA GLU A 424 -9.65 -35.05 0.27
C GLU A 424 -9.07 -36.36 0.82
N ASP A 425 -9.74 -37.50 0.59
CA ASP A 425 -9.28 -38.85 0.95
C ASP A 425 -8.42 -39.50 -0.16
N GLY A 426 -8.19 -38.78 -1.26
CA GLY A 426 -7.42 -39.24 -2.42
C GLY A 426 -8.21 -40.12 -3.39
N TYR A 427 -9.53 -40.24 -3.23
CA TYR A 427 -10.38 -40.97 -4.17
C TYR A 427 -10.47 -40.22 -5.50
N THR A 428 -10.51 -40.98 -6.60
CA THR A 428 -10.86 -40.47 -7.93
C THR A 428 -12.28 -40.91 -8.29
N ALA A 429 -12.85 -40.33 -9.35
CA ALA A 429 -14.16 -40.74 -9.85
C ALA A 429 -14.25 -42.25 -10.19
N LEU A 430 -13.14 -42.87 -10.58
CA LEU A 430 -13.04 -44.32 -10.82
C LEU A 430 -13.24 -45.11 -9.51
N HIS A 431 -12.59 -44.71 -8.41
CA HIS A 431 -12.77 -45.34 -7.11
C HIS A 431 -14.24 -45.28 -6.67
N CYS A 432 -14.87 -44.11 -6.79
CA CYS A 432 -16.29 -43.92 -6.46
C CYS A 432 -17.23 -44.77 -7.34
N ALA A 433 -16.93 -44.92 -8.64
CA ALA A 433 -17.71 -45.79 -9.54
C ALA A 433 -17.64 -47.27 -9.12
N VAL A 434 -16.46 -47.73 -8.70
CA VAL A 434 -16.21 -49.12 -8.32
C VAL A 434 -16.80 -49.43 -6.95
N GLU A 435 -16.61 -48.57 -5.95
CA GLU A 435 -17.20 -48.70 -4.61
C GLU A 435 -18.73 -48.79 -4.65
N SER A 436 -19.36 -48.01 -5.53
CA SER A 436 -20.81 -48.00 -5.74
C SER A 436 -21.34 -49.11 -6.68
N GLY A 437 -20.47 -50.01 -7.17
CA GLY A 437 -20.86 -51.13 -8.04
C GLY A 437 -21.27 -50.74 -9.46
N ASN A 438 -20.98 -49.52 -9.92
CA ASN A 438 -21.47 -48.96 -11.17
C ASN A 438 -20.64 -49.38 -12.41
N ALA A 439 -20.67 -50.67 -12.73
CA ALA A 439 -19.87 -51.30 -13.80
C ALA A 439 -19.89 -50.54 -15.16
N ALA A 440 -21.05 -50.06 -15.59
CA ALA A 440 -21.19 -49.32 -16.85
C ALA A 440 -20.53 -47.92 -16.83
N VAL A 441 -20.44 -47.29 -15.66
CA VAL A 441 -19.64 -46.05 -15.49
C VAL A 441 -18.16 -46.39 -15.48
N THR A 442 -17.74 -47.44 -14.75
CA THR A 442 -16.35 -47.92 -14.75
C THR A 442 -15.85 -48.17 -16.17
N GLU A 443 -16.65 -48.83 -17.01
CA GLU A 443 -16.30 -49.09 -18.41
C GLU A 443 -16.12 -47.80 -19.23
N VAL A 444 -17.00 -46.80 -19.05
CA VAL A 444 -16.90 -45.50 -19.74
C VAL A 444 -15.66 -44.71 -19.29
N LEU A 445 -15.34 -44.72 -17.99
CA LEU A 445 -14.14 -44.06 -17.45
C LEU A 445 -12.86 -44.74 -17.95
N VAL A 446 -12.77 -46.07 -17.85
CA VAL A 446 -11.62 -46.85 -18.35
C VAL A 446 -11.41 -46.63 -19.86
N LYS A 447 -12.49 -46.62 -20.66
CA LYS A 447 -12.41 -46.30 -22.11
C LYS A 447 -11.94 -44.87 -22.42
N LYS A 448 -11.98 -43.96 -21.45
CA LYS A 448 -11.44 -42.59 -21.57
C LYS A 448 -9.99 -42.45 -21.09
N GLY A 449 -9.37 -43.52 -20.59
CA GLY A 449 -7.95 -43.52 -20.23
C GLY A 449 -7.65 -42.88 -18.87
N VAL A 450 -8.56 -42.97 -17.90
CA VAL A 450 -8.27 -42.66 -16.48
C VAL A 450 -7.08 -43.48 -15.96
N ASP A 451 -6.36 -42.96 -14.97
CA ASP A 451 -5.34 -43.71 -14.25
C ASP A 451 -5.97 -44.83 -13.40
N VAL A 452 -5.99 -46.04 -13.96
CA VAL A 452 -6.49 -47.25 -13.30
C VAL A 452 -5.57 -47.71 -12.15
N GLY A 453 -4.32 -47.23 -12.12
CA GLY A 453 -3.33 -47.48 -11.08
C GLY A 453 -3.39 -46.48 -9.92
N ALA A 454 -4.22 -45.44 -10.01
CA ALA A 454 -4.34 -44.41 -8.99
C ALA A 454 -4.59 -45.02 -7.60
N ARG A 455 -3.85 -44.54 -6.58
CA ARG A 455 -4.02 -44.91 -5.17
C ARG A 455 -4.70 -43.78 -4.38
N THR A 456 -5.59 -44.14 -3.47
CA THR A 456 -6.14 -43.27 -2.41
C THR A 456 -5.07 -42.93 -1.37
N ASN A 457 -5.36 -42.02 -0.43
CA ASN A 457 -4.44 -41.69 0.68
C ASN A 457 -4.12 -42.89 1.59
N LYS A 458 -4.96 -43.94 1.55
CA LYS A 458 -4.76 -45.22 2.27
C LYS A 458 -4.00 -46.26 1.42
N GLY A 459 -3.44 -45.88 0.27
CA GLY A 459 -2.73 -46.78 -0.64
C GLY A 459 -3.63 -47.76 -1.41
N VAL A 460 -4.96 -47.64 -1.33
CA VAL A 460 -5.90 -48.56 -1.96
C VAL A 460 -6.14 -48.15 -3.42
N THR A 461 -6.09 -49.12 -4.34
CA THR A 461 -6.44 -48.94 -5.77
C THR A 461 -7.90 -49.32 -6.04
N ALA A 462 -8.46 -48.83 -7.15
CA ALA A 462 -9.79 -49.22 -7.62
C ALA A 462 -9.96 -50.74 -7.78
N LEU A 463 -8.93 -51.47 -8.27
CA LEU A 463 -8.98 -52.93 -8.38
C LEU A 463 -9.11 -53.60 -7.01
N LYS A 464 -8.42 -53.10 -5.97
CA LYS A 464 -8.50 -53.66 -4.62
C LYS A 464 -9.88 -53.50 -4.00
N ILE A 465 -10.57 -52.37 -4.27
CA ILE A 465 -11.97 -52.15 -3.87
C ILE A 465 -12.91 -53.13 -4.59
N ALA A 466 -12.72 -53.35 -5.90
CA ALA A 466 -13.52 -54.31 -6.66
C ALA A 466 -13.35 -55.75 -6.14
N GLU A 467 -12.12 -56.15 -5.77
CA GLU A 467 -11.86 -57.47 -5.18
C GLU A 467 -12.42 -57.60 -3.76
N SER A 468 -12.30 -56.58 -2.90
CA SER A 468 -12.84 -56.64 -1.52
C SER A 468 -14.37 -56.66 -1.45
N LEU A 469 -15.04 -56.05 -2.43
CA LEU A 469 -16.51 -56.06 -2.57
C LEU A 469 -17.02 -57.20 -3.47
N CYS A 470 -16.15 -58.13 -3.88
CA CYS A 470 -16.47 -59.28 -4.74
C CYS A 470 -17.11 -58.92 -6.10
N TYR A 471 -16.84 -57.73 -6.65
CA TYR A 471 -17.39 -57.27 -7.93
C TYR A 471 -16.62 -57.83 -9.13
N VAL A 472 -16.76 -59.13 -9.39
CA VAL A 472 -16.05 -59.89 -10.45
C VAL A 472 -16.15 -59.25 -11.84
N GLY A 473 -17.31 -58.69 -12.21
CA GLY A 473 -17.49 -57.99 -13.49
C GLY A 473 -16.68 -56.69 -13.58
N ILE A 474 -16.61 -55.94 -12.48
CA ILE A 474 -15.89 -54.66 -12.40
C ILE A 474 -14.39 -54.90 -12.36
N ALA A 475 -13.94 -55.88 -11.57
CA ALA A 475 -12.53 -56.31 -11.55
C ALA A 475 -12.04 -56.69 -12.95
N ARG A 476 -12.87 -57.39 -13.75
CA ARG A 476 -12.55 -57.72 -15.15
C ARG A 476 -12.43 -56.49 -16.04
N ILE A 477 -13.31 -55.49 -15.88
CA ILE A 477 -13.23 -54.21 -16.62
C ILE A 477 -11.93 -53.48 -16.28
N LEU A 478 -11.53 -53.44 -15.00
CA LEU A 478 -10.30 -52.79 -14.55
C LEU A 478 -9.04 -53.51 -15.08
N ILE A 479 -9.01 -54.85 -15.01
CA ILE A 479 -7.90 -55.67 -15.55
C ILE A 479 -7.78 -55.46 -17.07
N ASN A 480 -8.89 -55.48 -17.80
CA ASN A 480 -8.91 -55.17 -19.24
C ASN A 480 -8.49 -53.73 -19.55
N GLY A 481 -8.65 -52.81 -18.58
CA GLY A 481 -8.18 -51.43 -18.63
C GLY A 481 -6.70 -51.24 -18.29
N GLY A 482 -5.95 -52.32 -18.01
CA GLY A 482 -4.53 -52.25 -17.67
C GLY A 482 -4.23 -52.19 -16.16
N ALA A 483 -5.20 -52.45 -15.28
CA ALA A 483 -4.92 -52.59 -13.86
C ALA A 483 -4.02 -53.82 -13.61
N SER A 484 -2.77 -53.59 -13.19
CA SER A 484 -1.91 -54.68 -12.73
C SER A 484 -2.36 -55.19 -11.37
N ARG A 485 -2.15 -56.49 -11.13
CA ARG A 485 -2.33 -57.14 -9.82
C ARG A 485 -1.06 -57.04 -8.97
N ASP A 486 -0.36 -55.90 -9.04
CA ASP A 486 1.02 -55.79 -8.57
C ASP A 486 1.18 -56.23 -7.12
N SER A 487 2.24 -57.02 -6.94
CA SER A 487 2.41 -57.93 -5.82
C SER A 487 3.03 -57.26 -4.60
N VAL A 488 2.57 -57.68 -3.42
CA VAL A 488 3.17 -57.42 -2.10
C VAL A 488 3.09 -55.96 -1.63
N ASP A 489 1.97 -55.58 -1.03
CA ASP A 489 2.03 -54.63 0.09
C ASP A 489 2.68 -55.39 1.27
N GLN A 490 3.92 -55.02 1.62
CA GLN A 490 4.47 -55.35 2.92
C GLN A 490 3.64 -54.61 3.98
N ILE A 491 2.70 -55.31 4.61
CA ILE A 491 2.19 -54.87 5.90
C ILE A 491 3.37 -54.95 6.87
N SER A 492 3.69 -53.81 7.49
CA SER A 492 4.72 -53.71 8.51
C SER A 492 4.27 -54.42 9.79
N GLU A 493 4.51 -55.74 9.86
CA GLU A 493 4.53 -56.48 11.11
C GLU A 493 5.82 -56.19 11.89
N THR A 494 5.83 -55.04 12.57
CA THR A 494 6.64 -54.79 13.76
C THR A 494 5.83 -55.23 14.98
N GLU A 495 6.23 -56.18 15.84
CA GLU A 495 7.41 -57.04 15.91
C GLU A 495 7.02 -58.37 16.57
N SER A 496 7.57 -59.51 16.11
CA SER A 496 7.58 -60.74 16.94
C SER A 496 8.77 -61.67 16.62
N THR A 497 10.00 -61.14 16.66
CA THR A 497 11.22 -61.95 16.57
C THR A 497 11.73 -62.41 17.94
N VAL A 498 11.41 -63.66 18.29
CA VAL A 498 12.03 -64.38 19.40
C VAL A 498 13.30 -65.08 18.90
N ILE A 499 14.46 -64.50 19.28
CA ILE A 499 15.77 -65.14 19.57
C ILE A 499 16.40 -66.05 18.48
N PRO A 500 17.67 -65.76 18.11
CA PRO A 500 18.70 -66.79 18.33
C PRO A 500 19.86 -66.33 19.25
N SER A 501 20.44 -67.33 19.89
CA SER A 501 21.64 -67.30 20.75
C SER A 501 22.92 -66.71 20.13
N GLY A 502 23.81 -66.13 20.96
CA GLY A 502 25.26 -66.31 20.73
C GLY A 502 26.25 -65.22 21.17
N SER A 503 26.71 -65.29 22.42
CA SER A 503 28.08 -64.92 22.90
C SER A 503 28.53 -63.44 23.09
N LYS A 504 28.97 -63.18 24.34
CA LYS A 504 30.17 -62.41 24.79
C LYS A 504 30.34 -60.91 24.44
N MET A 505 30.17 -60.01 25.41
CA MET A 505 31.24 -59.48 26.31
C MET A 505 30.82 -58.27 27.20
N GLU A 506 31.25 -58.32 28.47
CA GLU A 506 31.77 -57.22 29.33
C GLU A 506 30.99 -55.93 29.74
N ASN A 507 30.58 -55.93 31.03
CA ASN A 507 30.98 -55.00 32.12
C ASN A 507 30.68 -53.47 32.13
N ARG A 508 29.82 -53.09 33.10
CA ARG A 508 29.81 -51.94 34.08
C ARG A 508 28.45 -51.21 34.10
N ALA A 509 27.65 -51.22 35.19
CA ALA A 509 27.80 -50.48 36.47
C ALA A 509 27.94 -48.95 36.22
N VAL A 510 27.13 -47.99 36.72
CA VAL A 510 26.28 -47.81 37.94
C VAL A 510 25.12 -46.83 37.56
N GLY A 511 23.95 -46.68 38.20
CA GLY A 511 23.31 -47.35 39.37
C GLY A 511 22.52 -46.35 40.26
N GLY A 512 21.26 -46.66 40.62
CA GLY A 512 20.30 -45.79 41.35
C GLY A 512 19.28 -45.11 40.41
N SER A 513 18.01 -44.83 40.77
CA SER A 513 17.25 -45.06 42.02
C SER A 513 15.73 -45.04 41.76
N SER A 514 14.97 -45.95 42.36
CA SER A 514 13.48 -45.97 42.42
C SER A 514 12.98 -45.11 43.61
N PRO A 515 11.66 -44.99 43.95
CA PRO A 515 10.45 -45.59 43.36
C PRO A 515 9.22 -44.65 43.23
N LEU A 516 8.10 -45.18 42.70
CA LEU A 516 6.67 -44.97 43.06
C LEU A 516 5.81 -45.50 41.87
N SER A 517 5.14 -46.65 41.99
CA SER A 517 3.70 -46.81 42.35
C SER A 517 2.76 -45.96 41.47
N THR A 518 1.72 -46.50 40.81
CA THR A 518 0.85 -47.64 41.18
C THR A 518 0.23 -48.33 39.94
N ARG A 519 -0.26 -49.57 40.10
CA ARG A 519 -0.89 -50.38 39.03
C ARG A 519 -2.27 -49.89 38.57
N HIS A 520 -2.51 -50.15 37.29
CA HIS A 520 -3.76 -50.45 36.57
C HIS A 520 -5.10 -50.44 37.34
N GLY A 521 -6.05 -49.68 36.78
CA GLY A 521 -7.48 -50.01 36.76
C GLY A 521 -7.97 -49.87 35.31
N VAL A 522 -8.68 -50.88 34.79
CA VAL A 522 -9.19 -50.90 33.41
C VAL A 522 -10.68 -50.58 33.43
N GLU A 523 -11.10 -49.52 32.75
CA GLU A 523 -12.50 -49.26 32.42
C GLU A 523 -12.66 -48.83 30.96
N LEU A 524 -13.38 -49.65 30.19
CA LEU A 524 -13.98 -49.28 28.91
C LEU A 524 -15.38 -48.70 29.17
N PRO A 525 -15.77 -47.63 28.47
CA PRO A 525 -17.11 -47.59 27.88
C PRO A 525 -17.10 -46.93 26.47
N PRO A 526 -18.23 -46.79 25.75
CA PRO A 526 -18.76 -47.90 24.98
C PRO A 526 -19.01 -47.57 23.50
N SER A 527 -19.28 -48.61 22.71
CA SER A 527 -19.64 -48.57 21.29
C SER A 527 -20.97 -47.88 20.97
N SER A 528 -21.03 -47.08 19.90
CA SER A 528 -22.16 -46.98 18.91
C SER A 528 -22.00 -45.74 17.99
N PRO A 529 -22.74 -45.63 16.86
CA PRO A 529 -23.43 -46.66 16.07
C PRO A 529 -23.02 -46.69 14.58
N LEU A 530 -23.44 -47.76 13.89
CA LEU A 530 -23.43 -47.86 12.43
C LEU A 530 -24.40 -46.85 11.79
N VAL A 531 -23.95 -46.08 10.79
CA VAL A 531 -24.82 -45.17 10.04
C VAL A 531 -25.52 -45.92 8.91
N ASN A 532 -26.80 -46.23 9.10
CA ASN A 532 -27.68 -46.78 8.07
C ASN A 532 -27.93 -45.75 6.96
N TYR A 533 -27.49 -46.05 5.73
CA TYR A 533 -28.01 -45.40 4.52
C TYR A 533 -29.34 -46.07 4.11
N GLN A 534 -30.45 -45.63 4.70
CA GLN A 534 -31.78 -46.04 4.25
C GLN A 534 -32.21 -45.31 2.97
N SER A 535 -32.83 -46.08 2.08
CA SER A 535 -33.48 -45.64 0.85
C SER A 535 -34.75 -44.83 1.12
N GLY A 536 -34.80 -43.58 0.64
CA GLY A 536 -36.03 -42.80 0.52
C GLY A 536 -36.56 -42.84 -0.91
N LEU A 537 -37.63 -43.60 -1.14
CA LEU A 537 -38.46 -43.54 -2.33
C LEU A 537 -39.57 -42.50 -2.12
N VAL A 538 -39.54 -41.40 -2.88
CA VAL A 538 -40.70 -40.73 -3.52
C VAL A 538 -40.20 -40.13 -4.83
#